data_AF-A0A3C1X3Y5-F1
#
_entry.id   AF-A0A3C1X3Y5-F1
#
_cell.length_a   1.000
_cell.length_b   1.000
_cell.length_c   1.000
_cell.angle_alpha   90.00
_cell.angle_beta   90.00
_cell.angle_gamma   90.00
#
_symmetry.space_group_name_H-M   'P 1'
#
loop_
_entity.id
_entity.type
_entity.pdbx_description
1 polymer ?
#
loop_
_entity_poly.entity_id
_entity_poly.type
_entity_poly.pdbx_seq_one_letter_code
_entity_poly.pdbx_strand_id
1 'polypeptide(L)'
;MTTFVTRLREDALNALPEARRTEYQNDAPPQDNEPLTIARPEQTKWTVDSLLARLPTATTPDRHAAGAAVFREALCIRCHRFGTAGQAVGPELTYVGRRFSRQDLVSSIIEPSKVVAEPYRLTQIVTTDGLTRTGRLLMEGDYRSELIRLNTDLLQPAKQETIDKKQVETLQTVDLSPMPAGLLNGFTAGEISDLLLYLETGPTPTR
;
A
#
# COMPACT_ATOMS: atom_id res chain seq x y z
N MET A 1 -11.19 4.24 -31.03
CA MET A 1 -10.48 5.52 -30.84
C MET A 1 -9.31 5.29 -29.90
N THR A 2 -8.08 5.53 -30.35
CA THR A 2 -6.86 5.37 -29.53
C THR A 2 -6.84 6.41 -28.41
N THR A 3 -6.81 5.97 -27.16
CA THR A 3 -6.85 6.86 -25.99
C THR A 3 -5.55 7.67 -25.88
N PHE A 4 -5.59 8.78 -25.14
CA PHE A 4 -4.41 9.63 -24.89
C PHE A 4 -3.23 8.83 -24.31
N VAL A 5 -3.53 7.92 -23.38
CA VAL A 5 -2.54 7.05 -22.73
C VAL A 5 -1.87 6.10 -23.73
N THR A 6 -2.62 5.56 -24.69
CA THR A 6 -2.05 4.69 -25.74
C THR A 6 -1.07 5.46 -26.62
N ARG A 7 -1.39 6.71 -27.01
CA ARG A 7 -0.48 7.56 -27.79
C ARG A 7 0.79 7.91 -27.02
N LEU A 8 0.67 8.27 -25.75
CA LEU A 8 1.83 8.54 -24.88
C LEU A 8 2.77 7.34 -24.81
N ARG A 9 2.21 6.13 -24.73
CA ARG A 9 2.98 4.89 -24.71
C ARG A 9 3.71 4.65 -26.04
N GLU A 10 3.02 4.84 -27.16
CA GLU A 10 3.62 4.69 -28.49
C GLU A 10 4.78 5.68 -28.68
N ASP A 11 4.59 6.95 -28.30
CA ASP A 11 5.63 7.98 -28.37
C ASP A 11 6.85 7.62 -27.49
N ALA A 12 6.60 7.14 -26.26
CA ALA A 12 7.65 6.71 -25.36
C ALA A 12 8.44 5.50 -25.91
N LEU A 13 7.76 4.50 -26.47
CA LEU A 13 8.42 3.34 -27.09
C LEU A 13 9.23 3.73 -28.34
N ASN A 14 8.74 4.69 -29.12
CA ASN A 14 9.44 5.20 -30.30
C ASN A 14 10.71 5.97 -29.93
N ALA A 15 10.72 6.67 -28.79
CA ALA A 15 11.89 7.40 -28.29
C ALA A 15 13.03 6.49 -27.77
N LEU A 16 12.77 5.20 -27.53
CA LEU A 16 13.79 4.25 -27.06
C LEU A 16 14.66 3.71 -28.21
N PRO A 17 15.94 3.36 -27.93
CA PRO A 17 16.75 2.58 -28.85
C PRO A 17 16.08 1.25 -29.18
N GLU A 18 16.28 0.74 -30.40
CA GLU A 18 15.57 -0.45 -30.91
C GLU A 18 15.74 -1.68 -30.03
N ALA A 19 16.92 -1.87 -29.44
CA ALA A 19 17.22 -2.96 -28.49
C ALA A 19 16.42 -2.90 -27.18
N ARG A 20 15.99 -1.71 -26.74
CA ARG A 20 15.16 -1.50 -25.54
C ARG A 20 13.68 -1.53 -25.88
N ARG A 21 13.30 -1.25 -27.13
CA ARG A 21 11.90 -1.21 -27.53
C ARG A 21 11.24 -2.58 -27.37
N THR A 22 11.94 -3.66 -27.72
CA THR A 22 11.50 -5.05 -27.54
C THR A 22 11.32 -5.46 -26.08
N GLU A 23 12.09 -4.89 -25.15
CA GLU A 23 11.95 -5.12 -23.70
C GLU A 23 10.59 -4.64 -23.20
N TYR A 24 10.16 -3.44 -23.62
CA TYR A 24 8.94 -2.77 -23.12
C TYR A 24 7.73 -2.90 -24.07
N GLN A 25 7.88 -3.58 -25.21
CA GLN A 25 6.85 -3.66 -26.25
C GLN A 25 5.55 -4.30 -25.73
N ASN A 26 5.69 -5.26 -24.80
CA ASN A 26 4.59 -6.05 -24.25
C ASN A 26 4.25 -5.71 -22.80
N ASP A 27 4.86 -4.67 -22.22
CA ASP A 27 4.65 -4.30 -20.81
C ASP A 27 3.23 -3.77 -20.59
N ALA A 28 2.24 -4.62 -20.34
CA ALA A 28 0.90 -4.14 -20.03
C ALA A 28 0.96 -3.13 -18.85
N PRO A 29 0.15 -2.06 -18.87
CA PRO A 29 -0.02 -1.24 -17.68
C PRO A 29 -0.34 -2.18 -16.51
N PRO A 30 0.27 -1.98 -15.32
CA PRO A 30 -0.08 -2.76 -14.15
C PRO A 30 -1.61 -2.76 -14.00
N GLN A 31 -2.21 -3.94 -13.91
CA GLN A 31 -3.65 -4.00 -13.74
C GLN A 31 -3.99 -3.76 -12.27
N ASP A 32 -4.84 -2.77 -12.00
CA ASP A 32 -5.23 -2.40 -10.63
C ASP A 32 -5.98 -3.53 -9.88
N ASN A 33 -6.41 -4.58 -10.58
CA ASN A 33 -7.17 -5.71 -10.07
C ASN A 33 -6.34 -7.00 -9.86
N GLU A 34 -5.01 -6.97 -10.00
CA GLU A 34 -4.20 -8.15 -9.74
C GLU A 34 -4.28 -8.57 -8.25
N PRO A 35 -4.53 -9.85 -7.94
CA PRO A 35 -4.65 -10.34 -6.56
C PRO A 35 -3.45 -9.97 -5.69
N LEU A 36 -3.71 -9.61 -4.44
CA LEU A 36 -2.67 -9.38 -3.43
C LEU A 36 -2.14 -10.71 -2.90
N THR A 37 -1.37 -11.41 -3.73
CA THR A 37 -0.76 -12.70 -3.37
C THR A 37 0.75 -12.55 -3.28
N ILE A 38 1.32 -12.87 -2.11
CA ILE A 38 2.77 -12.97 -1.97
C ILE A 38 3.20 -14.30 -2.58
N ALA A 39 4.11 -14.25 -3.56
CA ALA A 39 4.59 -15.45 -4.29
C ALA A 39 5.51 -16.36 -3.46
N ARG A 40 5.77 -16.02 -2.19
CA ARG A 40 6.69 -16.73 -1.29
C ARG A 40 5.90 -17.58 -0.28
N PRO A 41 6.31 -18.84 -0.02
CA PRO A 41 5.68 -19.63 1.03
C PRO A 41 5.93 -19.00 2.41
N GLU A 42 4.96 -19.11 3.31
CA GLU A 42 5.14 -18.72 4.70
C GLU A 42 6.26 -19.55 5.35
N GLN A 43 7.26 -18.87 5.89
CA GLN A 43 8.41 -19.45 6.57
C GLN A 43 8.29 -19.30 8.09
N THR A 44 7.86 -18.12 8.56
CA THR A 44 7.82 -17.79 9.99
C THR A 44 6.68 -16.83 10.27
N LYS A 45 5.84 -17.16 11.26
CA LYS A 45 4.85 -16.22 11.79
C LYS A 45 5.52 -15.29 12.79
N TRP A 46 5.83 -14.08 12.34
CA TRP A 46 6.55 -13.09 13.15
C TRP A 46 5.65 -12.47 14.22
N THR A 47 6.22 -12.26 15.41
CA THR A 47 5.73 -11.31 16.42
C THR A 47 6.70 -10.15 16.53
N VAL A 48 6.25 -9.02 17.09
CA VAL A 48 7.12 -7.85 17.29
C VAL A 48 8.41 -8.24 18.04
N ASP A 49 8.26 -8.90 19.19
CA ASP A 49 9.41 -9.28 20.03
C ASP A 49 10.33 -10.29 19.33
N SER A 50 9.74 -11.30 18.67
CA SER A 50 10.52 -12.38 18.05
C SER A 50 11.26 -11.94 16.79
N LEU A 51 10.76 -10.92 16.10
CA LEU A 51 11.44 -10.30 14.98
C LEU A 51 12.56 -9.39 15.48
N LEU A 52 12.28 -8.46 16.40
CA LEU A 52 13.27 -7.53 16.95
C LEU A 52 14.47 -8.26 17.55
N ALA A 53 14.26 -9.38 18.24
CA ALA A 53 15.33 -10.20 18.81
C ALA A 53 16.25 -10.86 17.76
N ARG A 54 15.81 -10.97 16.50
CA ARG A 54 16.54 -11.65 15.42
C ARG A 54 17.07 -10.70 14.34
N LEU A 55 16.81 -9.40 14.46
CA LEU A 55 17.29 -8.43 13.48
C LEU A 55 18.83 -8.33 13.56
N PRO A 56 19.55 -8.53 12.45
CA PRO A 56 21.00 -8.36 12.44
C PRO A 56 21.42 -6.91 12.69
N THR A 57 22.53 -6.74 13.40
CA THR A 57 23.15 -5.44 13.71
C THR A 57 24.18 -5.00 12.68
N ALA A 58 24.73 -5.92 11.88
CA ALA A 58 25.76 -5.61 10.87
C ALA A 58 25.15 -5.17 9.53
N THR A 59 25.85 -4.27 8.83
CA THR A 59 25.45 -3.73 7.52
C THR A 59 26.41 -4.17 6.41
N THR A 60 25.88 -4.80 5.36
CA THR A 60 26.57 -5.02 4.08
C THR A 60 26.29 -3.85 3.11
N PRO A 61 27.10 -3.66 2.06
CA PRO A 61 27.00 -2.48 1.18
C PRO A 61 25.72 -2.37 0.32
N ASP A 62 25.00 -3.47 0.06
CA ASP A 62 23.89 -3.50 -0.93
C ASP A 62 22.48 -3.69 -0.30
N ARG A 63 22.35 -3.38 0.99
CA ARG A 63 21.10 -3.63 1.75
C ARG A 63 19.92 -2.73 1.32
N HIS A 64 20.20 -1.55 0.79
CA HIS A 64 19.14 -0.62 0.38
C HIS A 64 18.38 -1.16 -0.85
N ALA A 65 19.10 -1.67 -1.85
CA ALA A 65 18.49 -2.29 -3.02
C ALA A 65 17.74 -3.58 -2.65
N ALA A 66 18.31 -4.40 -1.74
CA ALA A 66 17.64 -5.57 -1.19
C ALA A 66 16.33 -5.20 -0.46
N GLY A 67 16.35 -4.14 0.37
CA GLY A 67 15.16 -3.64 1.04
C GLY A 67 14.08 -3.12 0.08
N ALA A 68 14.50 -2.46 -1.01
CA ALA A 68 13.59 -2.04 -2.08
C ALA A 68 12.96 -3.23 -2.81
N ALA A 69 13.68 -4.35 -2.97
CA ALA A 69 13.14 -5.59 -3.51
C ALA A 69 12.10 -6.20 -2.57
N VAL A 70 12.42 -6.31 -1.28
CA VAL A 70 11.46 -6.79 -0.26
C VAL A 70 10.20 -5.91 -0.20
N PHE A 71 10.34 -4.58 -0.30
CA PHE A 71 9.19 -3.65 -0.35
C PHE A 71 8.23 -3.94 -1.52
N ARG A 72 8.75 -4.41 -2.66
CA ARG A 72 7.94 -4.82 -3.81
C ARG A 72 7.36 -6.23 -3.62
N GLU A 73 8.20 -7.19 -3.23
CA GLU A 73 7.80 -8.60 -3.06
C GLU A 73 6.78 -8.80 -1.94
N ALA A 74 6.88 -8.04 -0.85
CA ALA A 74 5.92 -8.01 0.24
C ALA A 74 4.67 -7.16 -0.08
N LEU A 75 4.54 -6.71 -1.34
CA LEU A 75 3.41 -5.95 -1.87
C LEU A 75 3.18 -4.58 -1.23
N CYS A 76 4.11 -4.05 -0.43
CA CYS A 76 3.97 -2.74 0.19
C CYS A 76 3.74 -1.64 -0.85
N ILE A 77 4.41 -1.75 -2.01
CA ILE A 77 4.28 -0.82 -3.15
C ILE A 77 2.86 -0.76 -3.74
N ARG A 78 2.04 -1.80 -3.57
CA ARG A 78 0.66 -1.84 -4.06
C ARG A 78 -0.25 -0.88 -3.33
N CYS A 79 0.11 -0.49 -2.10
CA CYS A 79 -0.70 0.40 -1.28
C CYS A 79 0.03 1.68 -0.88
N HIS A 80 1.35 1.62 -0.70
CA HIS A 80 2.15 2.72 -0.18
C HIS A 80 3.05 3.32 -1.24
N ARG A 81 3.12 4.65 -1.20
CA ARG A 81 4.09 5.40 -1.99
C ARG A 81 5.44 5.43 -1.29
N PHE A 82 6.50 5.34 -2.08
CA PHE A 82 7.87 5.58 -1.65
C PHE A 82 8.65 6.26 -2.79
N GLY A 83 9.16 7.45 -2.53
CA GLY A 83 9.64 8.37 -3.54
C GLY A 83 8.55 8.67 -4.58
N THR A 84 8.85 8.38 -5.84
CA THR A 84 7.92 8.58 -6.96
C THR A 84 7.12 7.32 -7.30
N ALA A 85 7.40 6.18 -6.65
CA ALA A 85 6.80 4.89 -6.97
C ALA A 85 5.73 4.46 -5.96
N GLY A 86 4.85 3.54 -6.37
CA GLY A 86 3.78 2.99 -5.55
C GLY A 86 2.47 3.76 -5.63
N GLN A 87 1.51 3.35 -4.80
CA GLN A 87 0.14 3.86 -4.81
C GLN A 87 -0.17 4.73 -3.58
N ALA A 88 -1.22 5.55 -3.66
CA ALA A 88 -1.67 6.42 -2.57
C ALA A 88 -2.88 5.84 -1.82
N VAL A 89 -2.87 4.52 -1.59
CA VAL A 89 -3.94 3.82 -0.85
C VAL A 89 -3.70 3.92 0.65
N GLY A 90 -2.45 3.74 1.09
CA GLY A 90 -1.99 3.91 2.46
C GLY A 90 -1.17 5.20 2.64
N PRO A 91 -0.63 5.44 3.85
CA PRO A 91 0.26 6.55 4.10
C PRO A 91 1.54 6.51 3.26
N GLU A 92 2.03 7.69 2.93
CA GLU A 92 3.30 7.90 2.25
C GLU A 92 4.47 7.50 3.17
N LEU A 93 5.40 6.68 2.66
CA LEU A 93 6.48 6.06 3.43
C LEU A 93 7.89 6.59 3.15
N THR A 94 8.09 7.48 2.18
CA THR A 94 9.41 8.01 1.76
C THR A 94 10.29 8.45 2.93
N TYR A 95 9.69 9.11 3.93
CA TYR A 95 10.41 9.62 5.10
C TYR A 95 9.82 9.10 6.41
N VAL A 96 9.29 7.87 6.40
CA VAL A 96 8.67 7.28 7.58
C VAL A 96 9.67 7.11 8.74
N GLY A 97 10.93 6.77 8.44
CA GLY A 97 12.01 6.66 9.42
C GLY A 97 12.36 7.94 10.19
N ARG A 98 11.96 9.11 9.69
CA ARG A 98 12.14 10.39 10.41
C ARG A 98 11.10 10.60 11.51
N ARG A 99 9.99 9.88 11.44
CA ARG A 99 8.81 10.05 12.31
C ARG A 99 8.62 8.89 13.27
N PHE A 100 9.09 7.70 12.89
CA PHE A 100 8.85 6.46 13.61
C PHE A 100 10.15 5.73 13.87
N SER A 101 10.28 5.16 15.07
CA SER A 101 11.41 4.30 15.40
C SER A 101 11.29 2.96 14.67
N ARG A 102 12.40 2.21 14.62
CA ARG A 102 12.38 0.82 14.12
C ARG A 102 11.33 -0.05 14.80
N GLN A 103 11.15 0.11 16.11
CA GLN A 103 10.15 -0.64 16.88
C GLN A 103 8.72 -0.26 16.46
N ASP A 104 8.45 1.02 16.22
CA ASP A 104 7.15 1.49 15.75
C ASP A 104 6.83 0.95 14.35
N LEU A 105 7.83 0.94 13.46
CA LEU A 105 7.70 0.36 12.11
C LEU A 105 7.39 -1.14 12.18
N VAL A 106 8.14 -1.90 12.98
CA VAL A 106 7.89 -3.33 13.16
C VAL A 106 6.51 -3.58 13.75
N SER A 107 6.10 -2.84 14.79
CA SER A 107 4.76 -2.99 15.37
C SER A 107 3.67 -2.68 14.35
N SER A 108 3.84 -1.63 13.54
CA SER A 108 2.85 -1.26 12.52
C SER A 108 2.73 -2.28 11.40
N ILE A 109 3.83 -2.95 11.02
CA ILE A 109 3.81 -3.95 9.93
C ILE A 109 3.27 -5.31 10.43
N ILE A 110 3.66 -5.72 11.64
CA ILE A 110 3.25 -7.01 12.23
C ILE A 110 1.82 -6.95 12.78
N GLU A 111 1.42 -5.80 13.33
CA GLU A 111 0.13 -5.58 13.99
C GLU A 111 -0.63 -4.40 13.35
N PRO A 112 -0.97 -4.45 12.05
CA PRO A 112 -1.47 -3.29 11.31
C PRO A 112 -2.79 -2.72 11.85
N SER A 113 -3.59 -3.53 12.54
CA SER A 113 -4.86 -3.10 13.17
C SER A 113 -4.70 -2.54 14.59
N LYS A 114 -3.49 -2.50 15.14
CA LYS A 114 -3.25 -1.99 16.50
C LYS A 114 -3.52 -0.49 16.60
N VAL A 115 -3.08 0.26 15.58
CA VAL A 115 -3.31 1.70 15.45
C VAL A 115 -3.55 1.99 13.97
N VAL A 116 -4.80 2.31 13.61
CA VAL A 116 -5.16 2.76 12.26
C VAL A 116 -5.37 4.26 12.30
N ALA A 117 -4.60 5.01 11.51
CA ALA A 117 -4.76 6.45 11.42
C ALA A 117 -6.13 6.78 10.80
N GLU A 118 -6.84 7.74 11.40
CA GLU A 118 -8.19 8.18 11.01
C GLU A 118 -8.44 8.28 9.48
N PRO A 119 -7.60 8.94 8.67
CA PRO A 119 -7.86 9.04 7.22
C PRO A 119 -7.80 7.70 6.45
N TYR A 120 -7.31 6.64 7.09
CA TYR A 120 -7.18 5.30 6.51
C TYR A 120 -8.13 4.27 7.14
N ARG A 121 -8.93 4.67 8.15
CA ARG A 121 -9.96 3.80 8.72
C ARG A 121 -11.07 3.54 7.71
N LEU A 122 -11.59 2.32 7.73
CA LEU A 122 -12.82 2.01 7.03
C LEU A 122 -14.01 2.47 7.86
N THR A 123 -15.09 2.79 7.17
CA THR A 123 -16.39 3.08 7.74
C THR A 123 -17.34 1.98 7.32
N GLN A 124 -18.06 1.43 8.28
CA GLN A 124 -19.18 0.53 8.04
C GLN A 124 -20.48 1.32 8.22
N ILE A 125 -21.37 1.17 7.26
CA ILE A 125 -22.70 1.77 7.23
C ILE A 125 -23.71 0.63 7.16
N VAL A 126 -24.66 0.62 8.08
CA VAL A 126 -25.87 -0.19 7.96
C VAL A 126 -26.98 0.74 7.49
N THR A 127 -27.61 0.40 6.38
CA THR A 127 -28.73 1.17 5.83
C THR A 127 -30.07 0.67 6.37
N THR A 128 -31.09 1.52 6.31
CA THR A 128 -32.44 1.23 6.83
C THR A 128 -33.15 0.05 6.17
N ASP A 129 -32.65 -0.42 5.02
CA ASP A 129 -33.10 -1.63 4.33
C ASP A 129 -32.32 -2.89 4.77
N GLY A 130 -31.46 -2.78 5.79
CA GLY A 130 -30.68 -3.87 6.37
C GLY A 130 -29.39 -4.20 5.63
N LEU A 131 -29.02 -3.43 4.59
CA LEU A 131 -27.78 -3.67 3.85
C LEU A 131 -26.57 -3.09 4.60
N THR A 132 -25.47 -3.84 4.61
CA THR A 132 -24.19 -3.36 5.15
C THR A 132 -23.27 -2.95 4.00
N ARG A 133 -22.64 -1.78 4.14
CA ARG A 133 -21.63 -1.25 3.23
C ARG A 133 -20.39 -0.90 4.02
N THR A 134 -19.22 -1.34 3.54
CA THR A 134 -17.94 -1.04 4.16
C THR A 134 -17.02 -0.42 3.12
N GLY A 135 -16.40 0.70 3.47
CA GLY A 135 -15.47 1.37 2.57
C GLY A 135 -14.78 2.53 3.24
N ARG A 136 -13.85 3.17 2.54
CA ARG A 136 -13.22 4.39 3.02
C ARG A 136 -14.10 5.60 2.76
N LEU A 137 -14.34 6.39 3.79
CA LEU A 137 -15.12 7.62 3.69
C LEU A 137 -14.34 8.66 2.86
N LEU A 138 -14.97 9.14 1.79
CA LEU A 138 -14.41 10.19 0.95
C LEU A 138 -14.83 11.55 1.50
N MET A 139 -13.91 12.24 2.16
CA MET A 139 -14.13 13.58 2.69
C MET A 139 -13.94 14.63 1.59
N GLU A 140 -14.79 14.60 0.56
CA GLU A 140 -14.79 15.64 -0.47
C GLU A 140 -15.64 16.84 -0.01
N GLY A 141 -14.99 17.77 0.70
CA GLY A 141 -15.33 19.21 0.76
C GLY A 141 -16.58 19.67 1.51
N ASP A 142 -17.67 18.89 1.52
CA ASP A 142 -18.94 19.31 2.13
C ASP A 142 -19.42 18.31 3.19
N TYR A 143 -19.00 18.54 4.43
CA TYR A 143 -19.47 17.80 5.59
C TYR A 143 -20.98 17.94 5.84
N ARG A 144 -21.62 18.98 5.27
CA ARG A 144 -23.06 19.24 5.35
C ARG A 144 -23.85 18.54 4.25
N SER A 145 -23.18 17.93 3.27
CA SER A 145 -23.83 17.15 2.22
C SER A 145 -24.77 16.11 2.84
N GLU A 146 -25.96 15.95 2.26
CA GLU A 146 -26.87 14.85 2.62
C GLU A 146 -26.35 13.50 2.12
N LEU A 147 -25.29 13.48 1.31
CA LEU A 147 -24.72 12.29 0.71
C LEU A 147 -23.41 11.89 1.40
N ILE A 148 -23.27 10.59 1.65
CA ILE A 148 -22.03 9.94 2.06
C ILE A 148 -21.45 9.23 0.85
N ARG A 149 -20.14 9.42 0.62
CA ARG A 149 -19.41 8.72 -0.43
C ARG A 149 -18.39 7.76 0.18
N LEU A 150 -18.48 6.50 -0.21
CA LEU A 150 -17.58 5.45 0.22
C LEU A 150 -16.81 4.91 -0.98
N ASN A 151 -15.50 4.75 -0.84
CA ASN A 151 -14.73 3.89 -1.73
C ASN A 151 -14.74 2.46 -1.17
N THR A 152 -15.46 1.56 -1.84
CA THR A 152 -15.68 0.17 -1.40
C THR A 152 -14.59 -0.78 -1.85
N ASP A 153 -13.73 -0.35 -2.78
CA ASP A 153 -12.56 -1.08 -3.25
C ASP A 153 -11.34 -0.14 -3.23
N LEU A 154 -10.47 -0.34 -2.24
CA LEU A 154 -9.33 0.55 -1.99
C LEU A 154 -8.27 0.52 -3.09
N LEU A 155 -8.25 -0.54 -3.91
CA LEU A 155 -7.35 -0.66 -5.05
C LEU A 155 -7.96 -0.05 -6.32
N GLN A 156 -9.25 0.29 -6.31
CA GLN A 156 -9.96 0.89 -7.43
C GLN A 156 -10.62 2.21 -6.99
N PRO A 157 -9.90 3.35 -7.05
CA PRO A 157 -10.42 4.64 -6.59
C PRO A 157 -11.73 5.07 -7.24
N ALA A 158 -12.03 4.58 -8.44
CA ALA A 158 -13.25 4.85 -9.18
C ALA A 158 -14.48 4.07 -8.68
N LYS A 159 -14.28 2.97 -7.94
CA LYS A 159 -15.38 2.21 -7.31
C LYS A 159 -15.83 2.94 -6.06
N GLN A 160 -16.80 3.83 -6.26
CA GLN A 160 -17.39 4.63 -5.21
C GLN A 160 -18.89 4.39 -5.16
N GLU A 161 -19.42 4.29 -3.95
CA GLU A 161 -20.84 4.25 -3.68
C GLU A 161 -21.27 5.56 -3.02
N THR A 162 -22.47 6.02 -3.38
CA THR A 162 -23.09 7.20 -2.78
C THR A 162 -24.33 6.74 -2.03
N ILE A 163 -24.43 7.11 -0.76
CA ILE A 163 -25.51 6.71 0.15
C ILE A 163 -26.13 8.00 0.71
N ASP A 164 -27.46 8.12 0.65
CA ASP A 164 -28.16 9.22 1.30
C ASP A 164 -28.14 9.02 2.82
N LYS A 165 -27.77 10.05 3.59
CA LYS A 165 -27.76 10.01 5.07
C LYS A 165 -29.12 9.62 5.66
N LYS A 166 -30.23 9.89 4.97
CA LYS A 166 -31.58 9.48 5.37
C LYS A 166 -31.77 7.97 5.34
N GLN A 167 -30.96 7.26 4.55
CA GLN A 167 -30.97 5.80 4.45
C GLN A 167 -30.00 5.16 5.45
N VAL A 168 -29.24 5.93 6.23
CA VAL A 168 -28.27 5.41 7.19
C VAL A 168 -28.96 5.15 8.53
N GLU A 169 -28.92 3.90 8.96
CA GLU A 169 -29.34 3.50 10.30
C GLU A 169 -28.19 3.63 11.29
N THR A 170 -27.02 3.10 10.95
CA THR A 170 -25.80 3.23 11.76
C THR A 170 -24.58 3.52 10.91
N LEU A 171 -23.65 4.27 11.47
CA LEU A 171 -22.35 4.58 10.88
C LEU A 171 -21.28 4.43 11.96
N GLN A 172 -20.30 3.57 11.72
CA GLN A 172 -19.21 3.32 12.66
C GLN A 172 -17.87 3.14 11.94
N THR A 173 -16.79 3.56 12.60
CA THR A 173 -15.44 3.27 12.14
C THR A 173 -15.06 1.82 12.44
N VAL A 174 -14.30 1.22 11.55
CA VAL A 174 -13.79 -0.14 11.68
C VAL A 174 -12.34 -0.09 12.17
N ASP A 175 -12.04 -0.86 13.22
CA ASP A 175 -10.68 -0.95 13.79
C ASP A 175 -9.76 -1.91 13.02
N LEU A 176 -10.33 -2.77 12.16
CA LEU A 176 -9.56 -3.62 11.27
C LEU A 176 -8.86 -2.77 10.20
N SER A 177 -7.53 -2.87 10.16
CA SER A 177 -6.72 -2.20 9.14
C SER A 177 -6.94 -2.84 7.76
N PRO A 178 -7.01 -2.03 6.69
CA PRO A 178 -6.94 -2.55 5.34
C PRO A 178 -5.57 -3.11 4.94
N MET A 179 -4.50 -2.78 5.70
CA MET A 179 -3.19 -3.36 5.47
C MET A 179 -3.21 -4.84 5.90
N PRO A 180 -2.89 -5.79 5.00
CA PRO A 180 -2.89 -7.20 5.35
C PRO A 180 -1.87 -7.52 6.44
N ALA A 181 -2.24 -8.40 7.37
CA ALA A 181 -1.29 -8.97 8.32
C ALA A 181 -0.48 -10.10 7.68
N GLY A 182 0.69 -10.41 8.24
CA GLY A 182 1.51 -11.55 7.78
C GLY A 182 2.30 -11.30 6.49
N LEU A 183 2.36 -10.06 5.98
CA LEU A 183 3.10 -9.73 4.76
C LEU A 183 4.59 -10.12 4.81
N LEU A 184 5.16 -10.18 6.02
CA LEU A 184 6.57 -10.52 6.23
C LEU A 184 6.81 -12.01 6.48
N ASN A 185 5.76 -12.85 6.53
CA ASN A 185 5.90 -14.24 6.95
C ASN A 185 6.74 -15.10 6.00
N GLY A 186 6.87 -14.70 4.73
CA GLY A 186 7.72 -15.37 3.73
C GLY A 186 9.17 -14.89 3.68
N PHE A 187 9.57 -13.99 4.57
CA PHE A 187 10.89 -13.34 4.59
C PHE A 187 11.68 -13.68 5.86
N THR A 188 12.99 -13.77 5.69
CA THR A 188 13.94 -13.97 6.78
C THR A 188 14.16 -12.68 7.57
N ALA A 189 14.68 -12.79 8.80
CA ALA A 189 15.01 -11.61 9.62
C ALA A 189 16.06 -10.69 8.95
N GLY A 190 16.94 -11.24 8.11
CA GLY A 190 17.90 -10.45 7.33
C GLY A 190 17.20 -9.58 6.27
N GLU A 191 16.34 -10.18 5.46
CA GLU A 191 15.55 -9.48 4.44
C GLU A 191 14.63 -8.41 5.06
N ILE A 192 14.01 -8.73 6.20
CA ILE A 192 13.17 -7.76 6.93
C ILE A 192 14.02 -6.60 7.46
N SER A 193 15.24 -6.87 7.94
CA SER A 193 16.17 -5.82 8.35
C SER A 193 16.56 -4.90 7.19
N ASP A 194 16.68 -5.45 5.98
CA ASP A 194 16.94 -4.67 4.76
C ASP A 194 15.75 -3.79 4.39
N LEU A 195 14.52 -4.32 4.49
CA LEU A 195 13.29 -3.54 4.33
C LEU A 195 13.25 -2.37 5.34
N LEU A 196 13.54 -2.64 6.60
CA LEU A 196 13.55 -1.60 7.64
C LEU A 196 14.59 -0.52 7.35
N LEU A 197 15.80 -0.91 6.94
CA LEU A 197 16.83 0.04 6.52
C LEU A 197 16.35 0.93 5.36
N TYR A 198 15.70 0.33 4.35
CA TYR A 198 15.14 1.06 3.21
C TYR A 198 14.10 2.09 3.66
N LEU A 199 13.18 1.71 4.56
CA LEU A 199 12.16 2.61 5.11
C LEU A 199 12.75 3.70 6.03
N GLU A 200 13.82 3.38 6.75
CA GLU A 200 14.47 4.28 7.69
C GLU A 200 15.29 5.38 7.00
N THR A 201 16.01 4.99 5.95
CA THR A 201 16.97 5.87 5.26
C THR A 201 16.33 6.69 4.14
N GLY A 202 15.15 6.30 3.66
CA GLY A 202 14.46 6.96 2.55
C GLY A 202 15.10 6.62 1.19
N PRO A 203 14.64 7.22 0.09
CA PRO A 203 15.20 6.98 -1.23
C PRO A 203 16.64 7.50 -1.30
N THR A 204 17.52 6.72 -1.95
CA THR A 204 18.89 7.18 -2.25
C THR A 204 18.81 8.46 -3.07
N PRO A 205 19.49 9.55 -2.66
CA PRO A 205 19.50 10.79 -3.42
C PRO A 205 20.01 10.50 -4.84
N THR A 206 19.20 10.77 -5.86
CA THR A 206 19.69 10.82 -7.24
C THR A 206 20.58 12.05 -7.35
N ARG A 207 21.88 11.83 -7.57
CA ARG A 207 22.86 12.88 -7.80
C ARG A 207 22.74 13.46 -9.21
#